data_AF-A0A935XDA5-F1
#
_entry.id   AF-A0A935XDA5-F1
#
_cell.length_a   1.000
_cell.length_b   1.000
_cell.length_c   1.000
_cell.angle_alpha   90.00
_cell.angle_beta   90.00
_cell.angle_gamma   90.00
#
_symmetry.space_group_name_H-M   'P 1'
#
loop_
_entity.id
_entity.type
_entity.pdbx_description
1 polymer ?
#
loop_
_entity_poly.entity_id
_entity_poly.type
_entity_poly.pdbx_seq_one_letter_code
_entity_poly.pdbx_strand_id
1 'polypeptide(L)'
;MNFLNNVDLDGQTLPPPGAPNVMLAAGGTQLRKDVDDDGIYAWTFKVDWKDPSKTKVTGPVKIPVAPYHYLCDGQLTSCVPQPGTDRRLDAQGDKLMARVVYRRVGTRESIVAVHSVNTAAGAGGVRWYEFRVGARRQLQLFQQGTYAPDSSYRWMASPAMDRAGNIGIGYSFGGTPHFAGQRFAARLATDPKGMLTLREAVLVEGAGAQANTLRWEDYTQTAMDPSDDCTIWYVGDYLRAGDANYSTRIGAFRLPGCRPPKAPARRNARPTPPATTVKRP
;
A
#
# COMPACT_ATOMS: atom_id res chain seq x y z
N MET A 1 13.52 6.47 -13.45
CA MET A 1 12.46 7.42 -13.08
C MET A 1 11.97 6.94 -11.73
N ASN A 2 11.94 7.78 -10.71
CA ASN A 2 11.36 7.38 -9.43
C ASN A 2 10.03 8.10 -9.26
N PHE A 3 9.06 7.39 -8.71
CA PHE A 3 7.70 7.88 -8.55
C PHE A 3 7.53 8.43 -7.13
N LEU A 4 7.09 9.68 -7.05
CA LEU A 4 6.76 10.34 -5.80
C LEU A 4 5.32 10.00 -5.42
N ASN A 5 5.15 9.27 -4.32
CA ASN A 5 3.84 8.95 -3.78
C ASN A 5 3.52 9.88 -2.61
N ASN A 6 2.41 10.61 -2.73
CA ASN A 6 1.82 11.30 -1.60
C ASN A 6 1.35 10.28 -0.56
N VAL A 7 1.58 10.60 0.71
CA VAL A 7 1.06 9.79 1.80
C VAL A 7 -0.42 10.08 1.98
N ASP A 8 -1.24 9.03 1.95
CA ASP A 8 -2.70 9.11 2.09
C ASP A 8 -3.18 8.68 3.48
N LEU A 9 -4.29 9.23 3.96
CA LEU A 9 -4.81 8.96 5.30
C LEU A 9 -5.56 7.63 5.35
N ASP A 10 -5.22 6.79 6.32
CA ASP A 10 -6.04 5.67 6.78
C ASP A 10 -6.87 6.06 8.01
N GLY A 11 -8.19 5.96 7.86
CA GLY A 11 -9.24 6.27 8.83
C GLY A 11 -9.40 7.73 9.22
N GLN A 12 -9.97 8.01 10.39
CA GLN A 12 -10.56 9.34 10.67
C GLN A 12 -9.70 10.26 11.53
N THR A 13 -8.63 9.76 12.15
CA THR A 13 -7.78 10.58 13.02
C THR A 13 -6.77 11.38 12.19
N LEU A 14 -7.01 12.68 12.07
CA LEU A 14 -6.17 13.57 11.27
C LEU A 14 -4.75 13.76 11.85
N PRO A 15 -3.76 14.07 10.99
CA PRO A 15 -2.50 14.64 11.43
C PRO A 15 -2.70 15.90 12.28
N PRO A 16 -1.73 16.26 13.15
CA PRO A 16 -1.79 17.53 13.89
C PRO A 16 -1.98 18.74 12.95
N PRO A 17 -2.76 19.77 13.34
CA PRO A 17 -2.92 20.97 12.54
C PRO A 17 -1.57 21.59 12.15
N GLY A 18 -1.45 21.95 10.86
CA GLY A 18 -0.21 22.52 10.32
C GLY A 18 0.89 21.51 10.00
N ALA A 19 0.66 20.21 10.21
CA ALA A 19 1.56 19.18 9.73
C ALA A 19 1.70 19.26 8.19
N PRO A 20 2.93 19.22 7.64
CA PRO A 20 3.11 19.15 6.20
C PRO A 20 2.67 17.79 5.65
N ASN A 21 2.26 17.74 4.38
CA ASN A 21 2.10 16.48 3.69
C ASN A 21 3.46 15.84 3.44
N VAL A 22 3.54 14.52 3.46
CA VAL A 22 4.76 13.76 3.19
C VAL A 22 4.63 13.11 1.81
N MET A 23 5.73 13.07 1.08
CA MET A 23 5.87 12.32 -0.16
C MET A 23 7.05 11.38 -0.03
N LEU A 24 6.89 10.12 -0.44
CA LEU A 24 7.96 9.12 -0.44
C LEU A 24 8.27 8.63 -1.85
N ALA A 25 9.53 8.30 -2.10
CA ALA A 25 9.96 7.56 -3.28
C ALA A 25 10.98 6.48 -2.88
N ALA A 26 11.02 5.40 -3.66
CA ALA A 26 12.15 4.48 -3.61
C ALA A 26 13.43 5.20 -4.08
N GLY A 27 14.58 4.71 -3.62
CA GLY A 27 15.90 5.05 -4.11
C GLY A 27 16.24 4.36 -5.43
N GLY A 28 17.43 4.58 -5.98
CA GLY A 28 17.84 4.07 -7.30
C GLY A 28 17.34 4.93 -8.47
N THR A 29 17.61 4.55 -9.71
CA THR A 29 17.07 5.14 -10.95
C THR A 29 17.16 4.13 -12.11
N GLN A 30 16.07 3.43 -12.41
CA GLN A 30 16.03 2.41 -13.48
C GLN A 30 16.57 2.90 -14.83
N LEU A 31 16.19 4.12 -15.27
CA LEU A 31 16.63 4.67 -16.57
C LEU A 31 18.15 4.87 -16.68
N ARG A 32 18.85 4.85 -15.54
CA ARG A 32 20.32 4.90 -15.46
C ARG A 32 20.92 3.54 -15.07
N LYS A 33 20.11 2.48 -15.06
CA LYS A 33 20.47 1.12 -14.60
C LYS A 33 20.98 1.05 -13.18
N ASP A 34 20.60 2.04 -12.37
CA ASP A 34 20.83 2.06 -10.93
C ASP A 34 19.60 1.44 -10.27
N VAL A 35 19.69 0.17 -9.89
CA VAL A 35 18.53 -0.65 -9.48
C VAL A 35 18.69 -1.23 -8.07
N ASP A 36 19.76 -0.83 -7.39
CA ASP A 36 20.06 -1.14 -6.01
C ASP A 36 20.00 0.16 -5.18
N ASP A 37 19.43 0.12 -3.99
CA ASP A 37 19.56 1.21 -3.01
C ASP A 37 19.34 0.65 -1.59
N ASP A 38 19.63 1.47 -0.60
CA ASP A 38 19.45 1.22 0.82
C ASP A 38 18.72 2.38 1.51
N GLY A 39 18.01 3.20 0.72
CA GLY A 39 17.22 4.33 1.20
C GLY A 39 15.81 4.40 0.64
N ILE A 40 14.92 4.96 1.46
CA ILE A 40 13.66 5.56 1.01
C ILE A 40 13.78 7.07 1.18
N TYR A 41 13.36 7.82 0.17
CA TYR A 41 13.59 9.26 0.11
C TYR A 41 12.28 9.98 0.43
N ALA A 42 12.35 10.93 1.36
CA ALA A 42 11.19 11.65 1.87
C ALA A 42 11.28 13.14 1.56
N TRP A 43 10.16 13.70 1.12
CA TRP A 43 9.95 15.13 1.00
C TRP A 43 8.76 15.54 1.86
N THR A 44 8.77 16.80 2.30
CA THR A 44 7.60 17.42 2.93
C THR A 44 7.08 18.54 2.06
N PHE A 45 5.78 18.55 1.79
CA PHE A 45 5.08 19.62 1.09
C PHE A 45 4.19 20.38 2.07
N LYS A 46 4.48 21.66 2.27
CA LYS A 46 3.71 22.55 3.14
C LYS A 46 3.08 23.65 2.29
N VAL A 47 1.76 23.63 2.19
CA VAL A 47 0.98 24.67 1.53
C VAL A 47 0.74 25.83 2.50
N ASP A 48 0.96 27.05 2.03
CA ASP A 48 0.44 28.26 2.66
C ASP A 48 -0.72 28.78 1.82
N TRP A 49 -1.94 28.59 2.33
CA TRP A 49 -3.17 28.96 1.65
C TRP A 49 -3.45 30.47 1.68
N LYS A 50 -2.76 31.23 2.54
CA LYS A 50 -2.90 32.68 2.63
C LYS A 50 -1.91 33.39 1.72
N ASP A 51 -0.72 32.81 1.58
CA ASP A 51 0.36 33.34 0.77
C ASP A 51 1.01 32.21 -0.04
N PRO A 52 0.56 31.96 -1.29
CA PRO A 52 1.10 30.89 -2.13
C PRO A 52 2.61 30.97 -2.34
N SER A 53 3.23 32.16 -2.26
CA SER A 53 4.68 32.33 -2.38
C SER A 53 5.47 31.66 -1.24
N LYS A 54 4.80 31.37 -0.11
CA LYS A 54 5.36 30.64 1.04
C LYS A 54 5.13 29.13 1.00
N THR A 55 4.44 28.63 -0.03
CA THR A 55 4.30 27.17 -0.24
C THR A 55 5.65 26.56 -0.58
N LYS A 56 6.03 25.48 0.12
CA LYS A 56 7.37 24.91 0.02
C LYS A 56 7.36 23.39 -0.01
N VAL A 57 8.15 22.83 -0.93
CA VAL A 57 8.65 21.45 -0.86
C VAL A 57 10.04 21.47 -0.23
N THR A 58 10.29 20.58 0.75
CA THR A 58 11.60 20.42 1.39
C THR A 58 12.03 18.95 1.30
N GLY A 59 13.30 18.69 0.99
CA GLY A 59 13.86 17.36 0.79
C GLY A 59 14.64 17.24 -0.52
N PRO A 60 15.03 16.01 -0.92
CA PRO A 60 14.79 14.77 -0.19
C PRO A 60 15.63 14.64 1.07
N VAL A 61 15.12 13.89 2.04
CA VAL A 61 15.89 13.28 3.13
C VAL A 61 15.93 11.78 2.90
N LYS A 62 17.13 11.19 2.86
CA LYS A 62 17.29 9.72 2.79
C LYS A 62 17.00 9.11 4.16
N ILE A 63 16.08 8.16 4.21
CA ILE A 63 15.82 7.31 5.38
C ILE A 63 16.51 5.97 5.12
N PRO A 64 17.55 5.61 5.91
CA PRO A 64 18.23 4.33 5.76
C PRO A 64 17.28 3.16 5.99
N VAL A 65 17.36 2.16 5.12
CA VAL A 65 16.64 0.88 5.18
C VAL A 65 17.61 -0.25 4.84
N ALA A 66 17.23 -1.51 5.07
CA ALA A 66 18.07 -2.61 4.60
C ALA A 66 18.14 -2.60 3.06
N PRO A 67 19.30 -2.93 2.46
CA PRO A 67 19.48 -2.94 1.01
C PRO A 67 18.37 -3.71 0.29
N TYR A 68 18.07 -3.25 -0.92
CA TYR A 68 17.17 -3.90 -1.83
C TYR A 68 17.64 -3.72 -3.26
N HIS A 69 17.19 -4.63 -4.09
CA HIS A 69 17.32 -4.59 -5.52
C HIS A 69 15.91 -4.63 -6.11
N TYR A 70 15.62 -3.78 -7.08
CA TYR A 70 14.31 -3.73 -7.73
C TYR A 70 13.91 -5.11 -8.26
N LEU A 71 12.66 -5.51 -8.04
CA LEU A 71 12.19 -6.72 -8.70
C LEU A 71 12.30 -6.54 -10.22
N CYS A 72 13.11 -7.40 -10.84
CA CYS A 72 13.32 -7.45 -12.29
C CYS A 72 13.90 -6.16 -12.89
N ASP A 73 14.79 -5.49 -12.17
CA ASP A 73 15.42 -4.22 -12.58
C ASP A 73 14.44 -3.06 -12.79
N GLY A 74 13.15 -3.24 -12.48
CA GLY A 74 12.12 -2.19 -12.57
C GLY A 74 10.96 -2.50 -13.52
N GLN A 75 10.22 -1.45 -13.88
CA GLN A 75 9.04 -1.52 -14.77
C GLN A 75 9.40 -1.77 -16.24
N LEU A 76 8.38 -2.10 -17.04
CA LEU A 76 8.49 -2.38 -18.47
C LEU A 76 9.44 -3.54 -18.79
N THR A 77 9.57 -4.46 -17.83
CA THR A 77 10.33 -5.69 -17.97
C THR A 77 9.39 -6.88 -18.04
N SER A 78 9.76 -7.92 -18.79
CA SER A 78 8.98 -9.16 -18.92
C SER A 78 9.49 -10.18 -17.91
N CYS A 79 8.97 -10.14 -16.68
CA CYS A 79 9.61 -10.82 -15.58
C CYS A 79 8.87 -12.03 -15.02
N VAL A 80 7.63 -11.84 -14.57
CA VAL A 80 6.91 -12.88 -13.84
C VAL A 80 6.40 -13.92 -14.83
N PRO A 81 6.84 -15.19 -14.74
CA PRO A 81 6.41 -16.23 -15.65
C PRO A 81 4.95 -16.63 -15.42
N GLN A 82 4.29 -17.09 -16.48
CA GLN A 82 2.92 -17.59 -16.45
C GLN A 82 2.87 -18.99 -17.08
N PRO A 83 2.03 -19.91 -16.62
CA PRO A 83 1.84 -21.19 -17.28
C PRO A 83 1.29 -21.05 -18.71
N GLY A 84 1.73 -21.92 -19.62
CA GLY A 84 1.16 -22.04 -20.96
C GLY A 84 1.50 -20.91 -21.94
N THR A 85 2.43 -20.01 -21.59
CA THR A 85 2.88 -18.93 -22.48
C THR A 85 4.29 -18.46 -22.15
N ASP A 86 5.02 -17.96 -23.16
CA ASP A 86 6.29 -17.26 -22.97
C ASP A 86 6.10 -15.78 -22.59
N ARG A 87 4.86 -15.26 -22.64
CA ARG A 87 4.54 -13.90 -22.19
C ARG A 87 4.67 -13.82 -20.66
N ARG A 88 5.54 -12.92 -20.20
CA ARG A 88 5.75 -12.62 -18.78
C ARG A 88 5.12 -11.29 -18.38
N LEU A 89 4.79 -11.18 -17.10
CA LEU A 89 4.20 -9.97 -16.53
C LEU A 89 5.26 -9.01 -15.99
N ASP A 90 4.94 -7.74 -16.05
CA ASP A 90 5.71 -6.65 -15.47
C ASP A 90 5.52 -6.56 -13.97
N ALA A 91 6.64 -6.48 -13.25
CA ALA A 91 6.68 -6.49 -11.79
C ALA A 91 6.80 -5.09 -11.17
N GLN A 92 7.16 -4.09 -12.00
CA GLN A 92 7.23 -2.68 -11.61
C GLN A 92 8.10 -2.38 -10.38
N GLY A 93 9.22 -3.08 -10.20
CA GLY A 93 10.03 -2.98 -8.98
C GLY A 93 10.65 -1.60 -8.69
N ASP A 94 10.62 -0.66 -9.64
CA ASP A 94 11.32 0.63 -9.59
C ASP A 94 10.61 1.72 -8.77
N LYS A 95 9.52 1.38 -8.09
CA LYS A 95 8.70 2.37 -7.38
C LYS A 95 8.12 1.83 -6.08
N LEU A 96 7.89 2.76 -5.15
CA LEU A 96 6.91 2.50 -4.09
C LEU A 96 5.54 2.32 -4.74
N MET A 97 4.79 1.33 -4.28
CA MET A 97 3.46 1.07 -4.79
C MET A 97 2.45 2.05 -4.20
N ALA A 98 1.43 2.36 -4.98
CA ALA A 98 0.26 3.02 -4.45
C ALA A 98 -0.53 2.01 -3.60
N ARG A 99 -0.93 2.32 -2.36
CA ARG A 99 -0.74 3.59 -1.64
C ARG A 99 0.45 3.55 -0.70
N VAL A 100 0.93 4.74 -0.34
CA VAL A 100 1.70 4.95 0.90
C VAL A 100 0.72 5.51 1.92
N VAL A 101 0.56 4.86 3.08
CA VAL A 101 -0.53 5.18 4.00
C VAL A 101 -0.03 5.77 5.32
N TYR A 102 -0.61 6.88 5.75
CA TYR A 102 -0.45 7.46 7.07
C TYR A 102 -1.54 6.96 7.99
N ARG A 103 -1.17 6.60 9.21
CA ARG A 103 -2.11 6.20 10.25
C ARG A 103 -1.73 6.79 11.59
N ARG A 104 -2.70 7.38 12.29
CA ARG A 104 -2.53 7.84 13.67
C ARG A 104 -3.32 6.99 14.64
N VAL A 105 -2.62 6.30 15.55
CA VAL A 105 -3.21 5.50 16.64
C VAL A 105 -2.82 6.15 17.97
N GLY A 106 -3.77 6.83 18.62
CA GLY A 106 -3.48 7.64 19.79
C GLY A 106 -2.49 8.77 19.46
N THR A 107 -1.35 8.81 20.14
CA THR A 107 -0.26 9.78 19.89
C THR A 107 0.74 9.29 18.84
N ARG A 108 0.61 8.05 18.37
CA ARG A 108 1.58 7.40 17.48
C ARG A 108 1.19 7.62 16.03
N GLU A 109 2.08 8.21 15.26
CA GLU A 109 1.92 8.45 13.82
C GLU A 109 2.81 7.46 13.04
N SER A 110 2.19 6.66 12.18
CA SER A 110 2.80 5.70 11.26
C SER A 110 2.70 6.17 9.83
N ILE A 111 3.70 5.80 9.01
CA ILE A 111 3.56 5.74 7.57
C ILE A 111 3.96 4.33 7.10
N VAL A 112 3.12 3.66 6.31
CA VAL A 112 3.41 2.33 5.75
C VAL A 112 3.58 2.43 4.24
N ALA A 113 4.66 1.86 3.73
CA ALA A 113 4.97 1.81 2.31
C ALA A 113 5.39 0.40 1.91
N VAL A 114 5.16 0.05 0.64
CA VAL A 114 5.56 -1.25 0.08
C VAL A 114 6.11 -1.10 -1.34
N HIS A 115 6.91 -2.07 -1.77
CA HIS A 115 7.30 -2.26 -3.17
C HIS A 115 7.78 -3.68 -3.43
N SER A 116 7.90 -4.02 -4.72
CA SER A 116 8.37 -5.31 -5.19
C SER A 116 9.90 -5.33 -5.27
N VAL A 117 10.55 -6.29 -4.58
CA VAL A 117 12.02 -6.44 -4.59
C VAL A 117 12.44 -7.85 -4.99
N ASN A 118 13.65 -7.99 -5.52
CA ASN A 118 14.28 -9.30 -5.70
C ASN A 118 14.51 -9.98 -4.35
N THR A 119 14.43 -11.30 -4.35
CA THR A 119 14.67 -12.13 -3.16
C THR A 119 15.73 -13.19 -3.46
N ALA A 120 16.40 -13.66 -2.41
CA ALA A 120 17.38 -14.75 -2.54
C ALA A 120 16.78 -16.05 -3.09
N ALA A 121 15.46 -16.23 -2.99
CA ALA A 121 14.74 -17.38 -3.55
C ALA A 121 14.57 -17.34 -5.08
N GLY A 122 15.07 -16.30 -5.76
CA GLY A 122 15.01 -16.18 -7.23
C GLY A 122 13.66 -15.69 -7.78
N ALA A 123 12.73 -15.31 -6.89
CA ALA A 123 11.44 -14.72 -7.22
C ALA A 123 11.29 -13.31 -6.60
N GLY A 124 10.11 -12.73 -6.76
CA GLY A 124 9.75 -11.42 -6.18
C GLY A 124 9.12 -11.51 -4.80
N GLY A 125 9.45 -10.56 -3.93
CA GLY A 125 8.87 -10.43 -2.60
C GLY A 125 8.32 -9.03 -2.33
N VAL A 126 7.38 -8.97 -1.40
CA VAL A 126 6.82 -7.70 -0.92
C VAL A 126 7.73 -7.13 0.16
N ARG A 127 8.53 -6.12 -0.18
CA ARG A 127 9.27 -5.34 0.81
C ARG A 127 8.33 -4.28 1.37
N TRP A 128 8.21 -4.24 2.68
CA TRP A 128 7.36 -3.30 3.41
C TRP A 128 8.12 -2.57 4.49
N TYR A 129 7.65 -1.36 4.80
CA TYR A 129 8.24 -0.47 5.79
C TYR A 129 7.14 0.12 6.66
N GLU A 130 7.39 0.24 7.96
CA GLU A 130 6.67 1.17 8.83
C GLU A 130 7.66 2.24 9.29
N PHE A 131 7.36 3.49 8.93
CA PHE A 131 8.03 4.68 9.42
C PHE A 131 7.24 5.32 10.57
N ARG A 132 7.94 5.95 11.50
CA ARG A 132 7.35 6.77 12.56
C ARG A 132 7.62 8.24 12.30
N VAL A 133 6.64 9.08 12.60
CA VAL A 133 6.82 10.53 12.60
C VAL A 133 7.21 10.97 14.00
N GLY A 134 8.42 11.50 14.13
CA GLY A 134 8.96 12.01 15.40
C GLY A 134 8.35 13.35 15.81
N ALA A 135 8.66 13.80 17.03
CA ALA A 135 8.12 15.03 17.60
C ALA A 135 8.44 16.30 16.77
N ARG A 136 9.59 16.31 16.05
CA ARG A 136 9.97 17.39 15.12
C ARG A 136 9.54 17.11 13.68
N ARG A 137 8.57 16.20 13.49
CA ARG A 137 8.06 15.74 12.19
C ARG A 137 9.06 14.98 11.31
N GLN A 138 10.20 14.57 11.85
CA GLN A 138 11.16 13.75 11.12
C GLN A 138 10.64 12.32 10.94
N LEU A 139 10.81 11.75 9.75
CA LEU A 139 10.50 10.35 9.49
C LEU A 139 11.69 9.46 9.87
N GLN A 140 11.41 8.36 10.54
CA GLN A 140 12.40 7.35 10.92
C GLN A 140 11.86 5.96 10.64
N LEU A 141 12.71 5.07 10.13
CA LEU A 141 12.37 3.65 10.02
C LEU A 141 12.11 3.08 11.41
N PHE A 142 10.96 2.42 11.61
CA PHE A 142 10.64 1.74 12.86
C PHE A 142 10.73 0.22 12.75
N GLN A 143 10.32 -0.32 11.59
CA GLN A 143 10.51 -1.71 11.21
C GLN A 143 10.32 -1.88 9.70
N GLN A 144 10.83 -2.99 9.17
CA GLN A 144 10.67 -3.40 7.79
C GLN A 144 10.78 -4.92 7.68
N GLY A 145 10.34 -5.47 6.57
CA GLY A 145 10.56 -6.87 6.22
C GLY A 145 10.36 -7.14 4.74
N THR A 146 10.83 -8.28 4.26
CA THR A 146 10.49 -8.79 2.92
C THR A 146 9.64 -10.04 3.10
N TYR A 147 8.41 -10.02 2.58
CA TYR A 147 7.53 -11.19 2.61
C TYR A 147 7.70 -12.02 1.34
N ALA A 148 8.35 -13.17 1.49
CA ALA A 148 8.54 -14.19 0.45
C ALA A 148 8.73 -15.56 1.14
N PRO A 149 7.66 -16.18 1.66
CA PRO A 149 7.73 -17.44 2.40
C PRO A 149 8.08 -18.67 1.53
N ASP A 150 8.07 -18.52 0.20
CA ASP A 150 8.37 -19.56 -0.79
C ASP A 150 9.00 -18.93 -2.05
N SER A 151 9.23 -19.73 -3.09
CA SER A 151 9.82 -19.30 -4.36
C SER A 151 8.81 -18.76 -5.40
N SER A 152 7.59 -18.43 -5.00
CA SER A 152 6.58 -17.81 -5.87
C SER A 152 6.72 -16.29 -5.84
N TYR A 153 6.26 -15.62 -6.89
CA TYR A 153 6.28 -14.17 -6.98
C TYR A 153 5.17 -13.56 -6.14
N ARG A 154 5.51 -12.51 -5.40
CA ARG A 154 4.60 -11.59 -4.74
C ARG A 154 4.99 -10.16 -5.08
N TRP A 155 4.13 -9.45 -5.82
CA TRP A 155 4.44 -8.14 -6.38
C TRP A 155 3.17 -7.29 -6.50
N MET A 156 3.29 -6.03 -6.93
CA MET A 156 2.21 -5.04 -6.96
C MET A 156 1.43 -5.04 -5.65
N ALA A 157 2.07 -4.71 -4.53
CA ALA A 157 1.44 -4.75 -3.22
C ALA A 157 0.77 -3.43 -2.83
N SER A 158 -0.24 -3.46 -1.96
CA SER A 158 -0.83 -2.26 -1.35
C SER A 158 -1.06 -2.48 0.16
N PRO A 159 -0.61 -1.56 1.04
CA PRO A 159 -0.73 -1.70 2.48
C PRO A 159 -1.88 -0.87 3.06
N ALA A 160 -2.44 -1.34 4.18
CA ALA A 160 -3.31 -0.57 5.06
C ALA A 160 -2.95 -0.81 6.53
N MET A 161 -3.31 0.14 7.40
CA MET A 161 -3.16 0.00 8.84
C MET A 161 -4.49 0.25 9.58
N ASP A 162 -4.95 -0.76 10.32
CA ASP A 162 -6.19 -0.67 11.09
C ASP A 162 -6.04 0.20 12.35
N ARG A 163 -7.12 0.37 13.13
CA ARG A 163 -7.08 1.20 14.36
C ARG A 163 -6.37 0.59 15.54
N ALA A 164 -6.12 -0.72 15.52
CA ALA A 164 -5.25 -1.37 16.49
C ALA A 164 -3.76 -1.20 16.10
N GLY A 165 -3.47 -0.69 14.91
CA GLY A 165 -2.12 -0.57 14.38
C GLY A 165 -1.57 -1.86 13.79
N ASN A 166 -2.46 -2.80 13.46
CA ASN A 166 -2.11 -3.97 12.69
C ASN A 166 -1.93 -3.56 11.22
N ILE A 167 -1.06 -4.25 10.49
CA ILE A 167 -0.76 -3.95 9.09
C ILE A 167 -1.26 -5.13 8.24
N GLY A 168 -2.08 -4.82 7.23
CA GLY A 168 -2.51 -5.77 6.22
C GLY A 168 -2.01 -5.33 4.85
N ILE A 169 -1.63 -6.31 4.02
CA ILE A 169 -1.03 -6.07 2.71
C ILE A 169 -1.64 -7.05 1.71
N GLY A 170 -2.32 -6.52 0.69
CA GLY A 170 -2.75 -7.29 -0.48
C GLY A 170 -1.73 -7.18 -1.60
N TYR A 171 -1.58 -8.24 -2.40
CA TYR A 171 -0.62 -8.29 -3.52
C TYR A 171 -1.02 -9.35 -4.54
N SER A 172 -0.48 -9.19 -5.75
CA SER A 172 -0.52 -10.24 -6.77
C SER A 172 0.38 -11.41 -6.35
N PHE A 173 -0.06 -12.63 -6.64
CA PHE A 173 0.68 -13.88 -6.44
C PHE A 173 0.76 -14.63 -7.76
N GLY A 174 1.87 -15.33 -8.03
CA GLY A 174 2.00 -16.13 -9.24
C GLY A 174 3.43 -16.59 -9.52
N GLY A 175 3.71 -16.85 -10.80
CA GLY A 175 4.93 -17.51 -11.23
C GLY A 175 4.69 -19.01 -11.41
N THR A 176 5.25 -19.59 -12.46
CA THR A 176 5.11 -21.03 -12.78
C THR A 176 5.41 -21.91 -11.55
N PRO A 177 4.50 -22.82 -11.17
CA PRO A 177 3.35 -23.32 -11.94
C PRO A 177 2.02 -22.58 -11.74
N HIS A 178 2.00 -21.47 -11.00
CA HIS A 178 0.79 -20.73 -10.64
C HIS A 178 0.48 -19.59 -11.63
N PHE A 179 -0.78 -19.48 -12.03
CA PHE A 179 -1.29 -18.28 -12.70
C PHE A 179 -1.40 -17.11 -11.73
N ALA A 180 -1.43 -15.89 -12.27
CA ALA A 180 -1.54 -14.68 -11.46
C ALA A 180 -2.91 -14.61 -10.75
N GLY A 181 -2.88 -14.49 -9.43
CA GLY A 181 -4.03 -14.36 -8.55
C GLY A 181 -3.73 -13.39 -7.41
N GLN A 182 -4.56 -13.41 -6.37
CA GLN A 182 -4.51 -12.44 -5.27
C GLN A 182 -4.32 -13.12 -3.93
N ARG A 183 -3.41 -12.56 -3.13
CA ARG A 183 -3.17 -13.00 -1.76
C ARG A 183 -3.09 -11.80 -0.81
N PHE A 184 -3.22 -12.11 0.47
CA PHE A 184 -3.18 -11.13 1.54
C PHE A 184 -2.39 -11.67 2.72
N ALA A 185 -1.42 -10.90 3.20
CA ALA A 185 -0.68 -11.21 4.43
C ALA A 185 -0.77 -10.04 5.41
N ALA A 186 -0.57 -10.32 6.68
CA ALA A 186 -0.76 -9.34 7.72
C ALA A 186 0.10 -9.60 8.95
N ARG A 187 0.21 -8.57 9.79
CA ARG A 187 0.78 -8.63 11.13
C ARG A 187 -0.07 -7.89 12.13
N LEU A 188 -0.06 -8.37 13.37
CA LEU A 188 -0.58 -7.65 14.51
C LEU A 188 0.44 -6.60 14.98
N ALA A 189 -0.05 -5.54 15.63
CA ALA A 189 0.80 -4.50 16.22
C ALA A 189 1.82 -5.07 17.23
N THR A 190 1.46 -6.17 17.90
CA THR A 190 2.24 -6.88 18.93
C THR A 190 3.21 -7.91 18.38
N ASP A 191 3.18 -8.19 17.08
CA ASP A 191 4.07 -9.18 16.48
C ASP A 191 5.53 -8.74 16.57
N PRO A 192 6.48 -9.70 16.58
CA PRO A 192 7.89 -9.41 16.36
C PRO A 192 8.11 -8.47 15.17
N LYS A 193 9.04 -7.53 15.32
CA LYS A 193 9.29 -6.53 14.29
C LYS A 193 9.74 -7.17 12.99
N GLY A 194 9.25 -6.63 11.88
CA GLY A 194 9.68 -7.04 10.53
C GLY A 194 9.10 -8.37 10.04
N MET A 195 8.14 -8.96 10.77
CA MET A 195 7.47 -10.20 10.37
C MET A 195 5.99 -9.97 10.06
N LEU A 196 5.52 -10.55 8.95
CA LEU A 196 4.09 -10.78 8.70
C LEU A 196 3.75 -12.18 9.23
N THR A 197 3.17 -12.25 10.43
CA THR A 197 3.02 -13.52 11.16
C THR A 197 1.72 -14.24 10.87
N LEU A 198 0.70 -13.53 10.39
CA LEU A 198 -0.58 -14.16 10.07
C LEU A 198 -0.42 -15.01 8.82
N ARG A 199 -1.11 -16.15 8.80
CA ARG A 199 -1.16 -17.05 7.64
C ARG A 199 -1.65 -16.27 6.42
N GLU A 200 -0.93 -16.43 5.32
CA GLU A 200 -1.32 -15.88 4.02
C GLU A 200 -2.72 -16.39 3.63
N ALA A 201 -3.61 -15.45 3.31
CA ALA A 201 -4.93 -15.75 2.79
C ALA A 201 -4.89 -15.74 1.26
N VAL A 202 -5.46 -16.77 0.65
CA VAL A 202 -5.72 -16.80 -0.79
C VAL A 202 -7.08 -16.17 -1.03
N LEU A 203 -7.11 -15.09 -1.81
CA LEU A 203 -8.35 -14.37 -2.11
C LEU A 203 -8.99 -14.88 -3.40
N VAL A 204 -8.15 -15.12 -4.41
CA VAL A 204 -8.53 -15.84 -5.63
C VAL A 204 -7.28 -16.43 -6.28
N GLU A 205 -7.38 -17.68 -6.71
CA GLU A 205 -6.37 -18.30 -7.58
C GLU A 205 -6.62 -17.88 -9.03
N GLY A 206 -5.55 -17.55 -9.75
CA GLY A 206 -5.61 -17.37 -11.19
C GLY A 206 -5.87 -18.70 -11.91
N ALA A 207 -6.51 -18.64 -13.07
CA ALA A 207 -6.77 -19.80 -13.92
C ALA A 207 -6.44 -19.56 -15.40
N GLY A 208 -5.83 -18.42 -15.75
CA GLY A 208 -5.44 -18.07 -17.11
C GLY A 208 -4.21 -17.18 -17.14
N ALA A 209 -3.55 -17.13 -18.29
CA ALA A 209 -2.39 -16.28 -18.54
C ALA A 209 -2.78 -15.05 -19.36
N GLN A 210 -2.23 -13.89 -19.00
CA GLN A 210 -2.39 -12.67 -19.78
C GLN A 210 -1.38 -12.69 -20.93
N ALA A 211 -1.84 -13.10 -22.11
CA ALA A 211 -0.99 -13.25 -23.29
C ALA A 211 -0.90 -11.98 -24.16
N ASN A 212 -1.88 -11.07 -24.03
CA ASN A 212 -2.04 -9.89 -24.88
C ASN A 212 -1.09 -8.72 -24.50
N THR A 213 -0.60 -8.65 -23.27
CA THR A 213 0.31 -7.61 -22.80
C THR A 213 1.17 -8.08 -21.62
N LEU A 214 2.33 -7.46 -21.43
CA LEU A 214 3.16 -7.64 -20.24
C LEU A 214 2.64 -6.85 -19.04
N ARG A 215 1.86 -5.79 -19.27
CA ARG A 215 1.51 -4.85 -18.20
C ARG A 215 0.54 -5.48 -17.21
N TRP A 216 0.89 -5.48 -15.93
CA TRP A 216 0.08 -6.07 -14.87
C TRP A 216 -0.23 -5.06 -13.77
N GLU A 217 -1.52 -4.80 -13.58
CA GLU A 217 -2.12 -4.22 -12.37
C GLU A 217 -1.38 -3.00 -11.77
N ASP A 218 -1.44 -1.84 -12.44
CA ASP A 218 -0.71 -0.63 -12.01
C ASP A 218 -1.13 -0.11 -10.63
N TYR A 219 -2.35 -0.41 -10.19
CA TYR A 219 -2.98 0.19 -9.02
C TYR A 219 -3.85 -0.81 -8.25
N THR A 220 -3.28 -1.94 -7.81
CA THR A 220 -3.90 -2.72 -6.74
C THR A 220 -4.10 -1.82 -5.53
N GLN A 221 -5.19 -2.00 -4.78
CA GLN A 221 -5.48 -1.06 -3.71
C GLN A 221 -6.09 -1.70 -2.47
N THR A 222 -5.51 -1.36 -1.33
CA THR A 222 -6.18 -1.50 -0.03
C THR A 222 -6.85 -0.20 0.38
N ALA A 223 -7.97 -0.32 1.09
CA ALA A 223 -8.70 0.79 1.68
C ALA A 223 -9.27 0.41 3.05
N MET A 224 -9.15 1.31 4.03
CA MET A 224 -9.80 1.15 5.32
C MET A 224 -11.29 1.43 5.22
N ASP A 225 -12.11 0.55 5.77
CA ASP A 225 -13.55 0.77 5.91
C ASP A 225 -13.81 1.91 6.92
N PRO A 226 -14.40 3.03 6.50
CA PRO A 226 -14.61 4.17 7.38
C PRO A 226 -15.71 3.95 8.42
N SER A 227 -16.54 2.90 8.27
CA SER A 227 -17.65 2.61 9.20
C SER A 227 -17.17 1.93 10.48
N ASP A 228 -16.04 1.23 10.44
CA ASP A 228 -15.53 0.45 11.57
C ASP A 228 -14.04 0.66 11.87
N ASP A 229 -13.29 1.28 10.95
CA ASP A 229 -11.87 1.61 11.09
C ASP A 229 -10.98 0.37 11.38
N CYS A 230 -11.49 -0.82 11.03
CA CYS A 230 -10.92 -2.14 11.29
C CYS A 230 -10.90 -3.06 10.06
N THR A 231 -11.86 -2.93 9.17
CA THR A 231 -11.94 -3.75 7.96
C THR A 231 -11.06 -3.15 6.88
N ILE A 232 -10.19 -3.95 6.30
CA ILE A 232 -9.34 -3.63 5.16
C ILE A 232 -10.00 -4.25 3.93
N TRP A 233 -10.44 -3.40 3.01
CA TRP A 233 -10.83 -3.81 1.67
C TRP A 233 -9.58 -3.95 0.81
N TYR A 234 -9.50 -4.98 -0.02
CA TYR A 234 -8.47 -5.15 -1.03
C TYR A 234 -9.12 -5.43 -2.38
N VAL A 235 -8.66 -4.73 -3.41
CA VAL A 235 -9.05 -4.93 -4.79
C VAL A 235 -7.81 -5.23 -5.63
N GLY A 236 -7.90 -6.25 -6.46
CA GLY A 236 -6.88 -6.51 -7.45
C GLY A 236 -7.31 -7.39 -8.62
N ASP A 237 -6.35 -7.71 -9.47
CA ASP A 237 -6.57 -8.42 -10.75
C ASP A 237 -6.28 -9.92 -10.65
N TYR A 238 -6.95 -10.71 -11.50
CA TYR A 238 -6.67 -12.12 -11.76
C TYR A 238 -7.26 -12.50 -13.12
N LEU A 239 -6.87 -13.64 -13.71
CA LEU A 239 -7.51 -14.14 -14.93
C LEU A 239 -8.28 -15.43 -14.68
N ARG A 240 -9.44 -15.58 -15.31
CA ARG A 240 -10.18 -16.85 -15.37
C ARG A 240 -9.70 -17.67 -16.56
N ALA A 241 -10.00 -18.97 -16.54
CA ALA A 241 -9.66 -19.85 -17.65
C ALA A 241 -10.37 -19.40 -18.94
N GLY A 242 -9.61 -19.23 -20.03
CA GLY A 242 -10.12 -18.83 -21.33
C GLY A 242 -10.35 -17.33 -21.51
N ASP A 243 -10.22 -16.51 -20.47
CA ASP A 243 -10.39 -15.06 -20.57
C ASP A 243 -9.17 -14.41 -21.23
N ALA A 244 -9.41 -13.45 -22.12
CA ALA A 244 -8.37 -12.66 -22.77
C ALA A 244 -7.92 -11.43 -21.96
N ASN A 245 -8.72 -11.02 -20.96
CA ASN A 245 -8.49 -9.84 -20.14
C ASN A 245 -8.64 -10.19 -18.65
N TYR A 246 -8.06 -9.37 -17.79
CA TYR A 246 -8.19 -9.54 -16.34
C TYR A 246 -9.64 -9.38 -15.86
N SER A 247 -9.94 -10.07 -14.77
CA SER A 247 -11.09 -9.89 -13.90
C SER A 247 -10.62 -9.32 -12.57
N THR A 248 -11.53 -8.70 -11.83
CA THR A 248 -11.25 -8.15 -10.51
C THR A 248 -11.90 -8.99 -9.42
N ARG A 249 -11.20 -9.16 -8.29
CA ARG A 249 -11.77 -9.69 -7.05
C ARG A 249 -11.60 -8.63 -5.96
N ILE A 250 -12.64 -8.48 -5.14
CA ILE A 250 -12.63 -7.60 -3.97
C ILE A 250 -12.82 -8.48 -2.74
N GLY A 251 -11.97 -8.29 -1.73
CA GLY A 251 -12.07 -8.98 -0.44
C GLY A 251 -12.07 -8.00 0.72
N ALA A 252 -12.70 -8.42 1.82
CA ALA A 252 -12.70 -7.71 3.09
C ALA A 252 -11.98 -8.54 4.15
N PHE A 253 -11.04 -7.90 4.85
CA PHE A 253 -10.24 -8.54 5.89
C PHE A 253 -10.36 -7.76 7.18
N ARG A 254 -10.66 -8.44 8.28
CA ARG A 254 -10.59 -7.86 9.62
C ARG A 254 -9.56 -8.61 10.44
N LEU A 255 -8.57 -7.88 10.94
CA LEU A 255 -7.46 -8.48 11.67
C LEU A 255 -7.84 -8.76 13.15
N PRO A 256 -7.34 -9.85 13.74
CA PRO A 256 -7.60 -10.17 15.15
C PRO A 256 -7.28 -9.00 16.08
N GLY A 257 -8.11 -8.82 17.10
CA GLY A 257 -7.94 -7.76 18.10
C GLY A 257 -8.42 -6.37 17.66
N CYS A 258 -8.76 -6.15 16.39
CA CYS A 258 -9.40 -4.91 15.97
C CYS A 258 -10.91 -4.94 16.27
N ARG A 259 -11.34 -4.11 17.22
CA ARG A 259 -12.76 -3.94 17.58
C ARG A 259 -13.25 -2.63 17.00
N PRO A 260 -14.40 -2.46 16.36
CA PRO A 260 -14.86 -1.14 15.89
C PRO A 260 -14.97 -0.09 17.03
N PRO A 261 -14.92 1.22 16.73
CA PRO A 261 -15.26 2.25 17.71
C PRO A 261 -16.71 2.05 18.18
N LYS A 262 -16.99 2.32 19.45
CA LYS A 262 -18.39 2.31 19.95
C LYS A 262 -19.16 3.34 19.15
N ALA A 263 -20.29 2.94 18.57
CA ALA A 263 -21.19 3.89 17.91
C ALA A 263 -21.53 5.01 18.91
N PRO A 264 -21.50 6.28 18.50
CA PRO A 264 -22.00 7.35 19.35
C PRO A 264 -23.45 7.00 19.72
N ALA A 265 -23.80 7.12 21.00
CA ALA A 265 -25.19 6.98 21.43
C ALA A 265 -26.04 7.86 20.51
N ARG A 266 -27.08 7.28 19.89
CA ARG A 266 -28.00 8.02 19.01
C ARG A 266 -28.41 9.28 19.77
N ARG A 267 -27.91 10.45 19.36
CA ARG A 267 -28.52 11.70 19.80
C ARG A 267 -29.93 11.63 19.25
N ASN A 268 -30.93 11.52 20.13
CA ASN A 268 -32.33 11.60 19.76
C ASN A 268 -32.47 12.77 18.80
N ALA A 269 -32.86 12.48 17.54
CA ALA A 269 -33.09 13.50 16.55
C ALA A 269 -34.09 14.48 17.16
N ARG A 270 -33.67 15.74 17.32
CA ARG A 270 -34.58 16.80 17.73
C ARG A 270 -35.65 16.89 16.62
N PRO A 271 -36.96 16.82 16.93
CA PRO A 271 -37.98 16.87 15.89
C PRO A 271 -37.80 18.13 15.05
N THR A 272 -37.79 17.94 13.73
CA THR A 272 -37.69 19.00 12.74
C THR A 272 -38.85 19.98 12.93
N PRO A 273 -38.62 21.30 13.04
CA PRO A 273 -39.72 22.27 13.06
C PRO A 273 -40.51 22.21 11.74
N PRO A 274 -41.82 22.40 11.76
CA PRO A 274 -42.62 22.41 10.54
C PRO A 274 -42.19 23.54 9.61
N ALA A 275 -42.14 23.27 8.30
CA ALA A 275 -41.70 24.21 7.29
C ALA A 275 -42.67 25.39 7.16
N THR A 276 -42.17 26.61 7.36
CA THR A 276 -42.90 27.85 7.07
C THR A 276 -42.90 28.10 5.57
N THR A 277 -44.07 28.09 4.95
CA THR A 277 -44.24 28.40 3.52
C THR A 277 -44.12 29.92 3.33
N VAL A 278 -43.05 30.37 2.67
CA VAL A 278 -42.93 31.77 2.23
C VAL A 278 -43.64 31.91 0.89
N LYS A 279 -44.80 32.58 0.87
CA LYS A 279 -45.40 33.07 -0.38
C LYS A 279 -44.54 34.24 -0.89
N ARG A 280 -44.05 34.13 -2.13
CA ARG A 280 -43.43 35.26 -2.84
C ARG A 280 -44.52 36.23 -3.32
N PRO A 281 -44.22 37.55 -3.39
CA PRO A 281 -45.12 38.56 -3.92
C PRO A 281 -45.39 38.35 -5.42
#